data_AF-A0A3C0ZS01-F1
#
_entry.id   AF-A0A3C0ZS01-F1
#
_cell.length_a   1.000
_cell.length_b   1.000
_cell.length_c   1.000
_cell.angle_alpha   90.00
_cell.angle_beta   90.00
_cell.angle_gamma   90.00
#
_symmetry.space_group_name_H-M   'P 1'
#
loop_
_entity.id
_entity.type
_entity.pdbx_description
1 polymer ?
#
loop_
_entity_poly.entity_id
_entity_poly.type
_entity_poly.pdbx_seq_one_letter_code
_entity_poly.pdbx_strand_id
1 'polypeptide(L)'
;MRLFVAVQLSEELKKSITGTLHDLKQKGVKGNYVPVKNLHLTLAFIGETDDPDRVKEALKGISYKPFKLSLLEMGTFGDLLWVGMKGNQGLSAAA
;
A
#
# COMPACT_ATOMS: atom_id res chain seq x y z
N MET A 1 -2.76 9.33 -18.27
CA MET A 1 -3.32 8.80 -17.01
C MET A 1 -2.15 8.32 -16.19
N ARG A 2 -2.13 8.59 -14.88
CA ARG A 2 -1.06 8.13 -13.99
C ARG A 2 -1.36 6.74 -13.43
N LEU A 3 -0.43 5.80 -13.58
CA LEU A 3 -0.59 4.42 -13.15
C LEU A 3 0.41 3.99 -12.08
N PHE A 4 0.00 3.03 -11.27
CA PHE A 4 0.81 2.28 -10.33
C PHE A 4 0.23 0.88 -10.15
N VAL A 5 1.05 -0.05 -9.65
CA VAL A 5 0.66 -1.42 -9.29
C VAL A 5 0.71 -1.53 -7.78
N ALA A 6 -0.31 -2.14 -7.19
CA ALA A 6 -0.43 -2.26 -5.74
C ALA A 6 -1.08 -3.56 -5.28
N VAL A 7 -0.75 -3.97 -4.07
CA VAL A 7 -1.46 -5.03 -3.33
C VAL A 7 -2.56 -4.40 -2.49
N GLN A 8 -3.78 -4.92 -2.62
CA GLN A 8 -4.86 -4.55 -1.73
C GLN A 8 -4.66 -5.19 -0.35
N LEU A 9 -4.86 -4.40 0.70
CA LEU A 9 -4.79 -4.89 2.07
C LEU A 9 -6.07 -5.66 2.42
N SER A 10 -5.94 -6.68 3.27
CA SER A 10 -7.09 -7.35 3.87
C SER A 10 -7.87 -6.38 4.76
N GLU A 11 -9.16 -6.66 4.97
CA GLU A 11 -10.00 -5.87 5.86
C GLU A 11 -9.47 -5.84 7.31
N GLU A 12 -8.83 -6.93 7.75
CA GLU A 12 -8.16 -7.00 9.05
C GLU A 12 -7.03 -5.97 9.18
N LEU A 13 -6.14 -5.88 8.17
CA LEU A 13 -5.06 -4.90 8.15
C LEU A 13 -5.60 -3.48 8.06
N LYS A 14 -6.61 -3.24 7.22
CA LYS A 14 -7.28 -1.92 7.14
C LYS A 14 -7.87 -1.52 8.49
N LYS A 15 -8.52 -2.44 9.21
CA LYS A 15 -9.09 -2.18 10.54
C LYS A 15 -8.00 -1.83 11.57
N SER A 16 -6.88 -2.57 11.55
CA SER A 16 -5.75 -2.27 12.44
C SER A 16 -5.18 -0.87 12.19
N ILE A 17 -4.88 -0.54 10.92
CA ILE A 17 -4.34 0.78 10.54
C ILE A 17 -5.33 1.90 10.88
N THR A 18 -6.61 1.71 10.57
CA THR A 18 -7.63 2.74 10.82
C THR A 18 -7.89 2.98 12.31
N GLY A 19 -7.73 1.96 13.16
CA GLY A 19 -7.71 2.13 14.62
C GLY A 19 -6.61 3.10 15.04
N THR A 20 -5.37 2.88 14.56
CA THR A 20 -4.26 3.79 14.86
C THR A 20 -4.48 5.20 14.32
N LEU A 21 -5.01 5.35 13.10
CA LEU A 21 -5.35 6.66 12.54
C LEU A 21 -6.41 7.38 13.38
N HIS A 22 -7.38 6.64 13.92
CA HIS A 22 -8.42 7.18 14.81
C HIS A 22 -7.81 7.69 16.12
N ASP A 23 -6.94 6.91 16.75
CA ASP A 23 -6.26 7.31 18.00
C ASP A 23 -5.42 8.58 17.81
N LEU A 24 -4.73 8.70 16.66
CA LEU A 24 -3.97 9.91 16.33
C LEU A 24 -4.87 11.14 16.18
N LYS A 25 -6.05 10.98 15.54
CA LYS A 25 -7.03 12.07 15.44
C LYS A 25 -7.54 12.50 16.81
N GLN A 26 -7.84 11.54 17.69
CA GLN A 26 -8.28 11.85 19.06
C GLN A 26 -7.21 12.61 19.86
N LYS A 27 -5.93 12.31 19.62
CA LYS A 27 -4.78 13.02 20.20
C LYS A 27 -4.50 14.39 19.57
N GLY A 28 -5.34 14.84 18.63
CA GLY A 28 -5.21 16.16 18.00
C GLY A 28 -4.16 16.25 16.91
N VAL A 29 -3.64 15.12 16.41
CA VAL A 29 -2.71 15.12 15.28
C VAL A 29 -3.47 15.60 14.03
N LYS A 30 -2.95 16.64 13.38
CA LYS A 30 -3.53 17.21 12.17
C LYS A 30 -2.77 16.71 10.94
N GLY A 31 -3.50 16.48 9.85
CA GLY A 31 -2.93 16.04 8.59
C GLY A 31 -3.99 15.52 7.63
N ASN A 32 -3.55 15.15 6.43
CA ASN A 32 -4.42 14.57 5.40
C ASN A 32 -4.50 13.05 5.59
N TYR A 33 -5.54 12.59 6.27
CA TYR A 33 -5.77 11.16 6.51
C TYR A 33 -6.29 10.48 5.25
N VAL A 34 -5.56 9.46 4.79
CA VAL A 34 -5.94 8.66 3.62
C VAL A 34 -7.27 7.94 3.89
N PRO A 35 -8.27 8.01 2.98
CA PRO A 35 -9.49 7.24 3.09
C PRO A 35 -9.20 5.74 3.14
N VAL A 36 -9.96 4.98 3.93
CA VAL A 36 -9.76 3.52 4.12
C VAL A 36 -9.73 2.76 2.79
N LYS A 37 -10.62 3.14 1.86
CA LYS A 37 -10.70 2.56 0.50
C LYS A 37 -9.44 2.76 -0.34
N ASN A 38 -8.62 3.75 0.01
CA ASN A 38 -7.36 4.07 -0.67
C ASN A 38 -6.15 3.44 0.03
N LEU A 39 -6.30 2.69 1.12
CA LEU A 39 -5.18 2.00 1.77
C LEU A 39 -4.72 0.80 0.92
N HIS A 40 -3.48 0.87 0.44
CA HIS A 40 -2.84 -0.14 -0.38
C HIS A 40 -1.33 -0.12 -0.16
N LEU A 41 -0.66 -1.20 -0.55
CA LEU A 41 0.79 -1.25 -0.64
C LEU A 41 1.21 -1.07 -2.10
N THR A 42 1.83 0.05 -2.44
CA THR A 42 2.36 0.25 -3.80
C THR A 42 3.59 -0.63 -4.02
N LEU A 43 3.61 -1.36 -5.14
CA LEU A 43 4.74 -2.18 -5.57
C LEU A 43 5.60 -1.43 -6.59
N ALA A 44 4.97 -0.87 -7.61
CA ALA A 44 5.65 -0.16 -8.68
C ALA A 44 4.87 1.09 -9.11
N PHE A 45 5.56 2.21 -9.23
CA PHE A 45 5.01 3.43 -9.79
C PHE A 45 5.38 3.53 -11.27
N ILE A 46 4.38 3.48 -12.15
CA ILE A 46 4.59 3.48 -13.61
C ILE A 46 4.67 4.92 -14.16
N GLY A 47 3.96 5.85 -13.52
CA GLY A 47 3.92 7.26 -13.95
C GLY A 47 2.83 7.51 -15.00
N GLU A 48 3.01 8.55 -15.80
CA GLU A 48 2.05 8.91 -16.84
C GLU A 48 2.18 7.98 -18.05
N THR A 49 1.04 7.47 -18.52
CA THR A 49 0.93 6.71 -19.77
C THR A 49 -0.39 7.03 -20.48
N ASP A 50 -0.38 6.95 -21.79
CA ASP A 50 -1.53 6.96 -22.70
C ASP A 50 -1.99 5.55 -23.08
N ASP A 51 -1.17 4.53 -22.82
CA ASP A 51 -1.45 3.12 -23.09
C ASP A 51 -1.49 2.29 -21.79
N PRO A 52 -2.64 2.23 -21.10
CA PRO A 52 -2.82 1.41 -19.90
C PRO A 52 -2.91 -0.09 -20.20
N ASP A 53 -3.27 -0.48 -21.43
CA ASP A 53 -3.52 -1.88 -21.77
C ASP A 53 -2.20 -2.64 -21.88
N ARG A 54 -1.13 -1.99 -22.33
CA ARG A 54 0.23 -2.56 -22.25
C ARG A 54 0.66 -2.92 -20.83
N VAL A 55 0.29 -2.12 -19.84
CA VAL A 55 0.58 -2.43 -18.42
C VAL A 55 -0.23 -3.65 -17.97
N LYS A 56 -1.51 -3.73 -18.35
CA LYS A 56 -2.36 -4.90 -18.03
C LYS A 56 -1.82 -6.18 -18.66
N GLU A 57 -1.39 -6.14 -19.91
CA GLU A 57 -0.79 -7.30 -20.59
C GLU A 57 0.49 -7.76 -19.88
N ALA A 58 1.36 -6.85 -19.48
CA ALA A 58 2.55 -7.18 -18.70
C ALA A 58 2.19 -7.88 -17.37
N LEU A 59 1.15 -7.40 -16.68
CA LEU A 59 0.67 -7.99 -15.43
C LEU A 59 0.12 -9.41 -15.60
N LYS A 60 -0.49 -9.74 -16.75
CA LYS A 60 -1.00 -11.11 -17.02
C LYS A 60 0.11 -12.16 -17.11
N GLY A 61 1.33 -11.75 -17.46
CA GLY A 61 2.49 -12.65 -17.52
C GLY A 61 3.11 -12.95 -16.15
N ILE A 62 2.66 -12.28 -15.09
CA ILE A 62 3.23 -12.44 -13.75
C ILE A 62 2.61 -13.65 -13.06
N SER A 63 3.46 -14.56 -12.60
CA SER A 63 3.07 -15.69 -11.74
C SER A 63 3.64 -15.48 -10.35
N TYR A 64 2.78 -15.51 -9.33
CA TYR A 64 3.17 -15.37 -7.93
C TYR A 64 2.43 -16.38 -7.05
N LYS A 65 3.03 -16.73 -5.92
CA LYS A 65 2.36 -17.54 -4.89
C LYS A 65 1.72 -16.60 -3.86
N PRO A 66 0.52 -16.92 -3.33
CA PRO A 66 -0.05 -16.17 -2.21
C PRO A 66 0.93 -16.11 -1.04
N PHE A 67 1.01 -14.95 -0.40
CA PHE A 67 1.89 -14.71 0.74
C PHE A 67 1.17 -13.93 1.84
N LYS A 68 1.70 -14.01 3.06
CA LYS A 68 1.16 -13.26 4.21
C LYS A 68 1.86 -11.91 4.32
N LEU A 69 1.08 -10.87 4.56
CA LEU A 69 1.58 -9.55 4.94
C LEU A 69 1.44 -9.37 6.44
N SER A 70 2.38 -8.66 7.05
CA SER A 70 2.34 -8.31 8.47
C SER A 70 2.88 -6.91 8.65
N LEU A 71 2.22 -6.10 9.47
CA LEU A 71 2.72 -4.79 9.86
C LEU A 71 3.97 -4.97 10.72
N LEU A 72 4.97 -4.11 10.53
CA LEU A 72 6.22 -4.15 11.29
C LEU A 72 6.34 -2.93 12.21
N GLU A 73 6.43 -1.75 11.61
CA GLU A 73 6.71 -0.52 12.32
C GLU A 73 5.93 0.65 11.71
N MET A 74 5.89 1.77 12.44
CA MET A 74 5.47 3.05 11.88
C MET A 74 6.67 3.97 11.84
N GLY A 75 6.74 4.79 10.80
CA GLY A 75 7.80 5.75 10.64
C GLY A 75 7.28 7.06 10.07
N THR A 76 8.17 8.05 10.03
CA THR A 76 7.90 9.34 9.41
C THR A 76 8.90 9.59 8.29
N PHE A 77 8.46 10.30 7.25
CA PHE A 77 9.32 10.85 6.21
C PHE A 77 8.89 12.29 5.96
N GLY A 78 9.62 13.25 6.55
CA GLY A 78 9.14 14.63 6.67
C GLY A 78 7.79 14.66 7.39
N ASP A 79 6.78 15.24 6.74
CA ASP A 79 5.42 15.36 7.28
C ASP A 79 4.52 14.14 6.98
N LEU A 80 5.06 13.08 6.37
CA LEU A 80 4.34 11.86 6.04
C LEU A 80 4.51 10.80 7.13
N LEU A 81 3.40 10.34 7.72
CA LEU A 81 3.39 9.13 8.54
C LEU A 81 3.11 7.90 7.65
N TRP A 82 3.91 6.84 7.81
CA TRP A 82 3.77 5.60 7.06
C TRP A 82 3.82 4.37 7.97
N VAL A 83 3.27 3.25 7.49
CA VAL A 83 3.30 1.96 8.18
C VAL A 83 4.10 0.98 7.33
N GLY A 84 5.17 0.44 7.91
CA GLY A 84 6.06 -0.52 7.30
C GLY A 84 5.46 -1.93 7.32
N MET A 85 5.77 -2.68 6.27
CA MET A 85 5.44 -4.11 6.17
C MET A 85 6.69 -4.92 6.48
N LYS A 86 6.52 -6.02 7.21
CA LYS A 86 7.60 -6.99 7.41
C LYS A 86 7.92 -7.65 6.07
N GLY A 87 9.17 -7.49 5.63
CA GLY A 87 9.67 -8.13 4.42
C GLY A 87 9.50 -9.64 4.47
N ASN A 88 9.08 -10.23 3.35
CA ASN A 88 9.05 -11.67 3.14
C ASN A 88 9.33 -11.99 1.67
N GLN A 89 9.74 -13.22 1.39
CA GLN A 89 10.11 -13.65 0.03
C GLN A 89 8.97 -13.47 -0.98
N GLY A 90 7.72 -13.63 -0.57
CA GLY A 90 6.57 -13.42 -1.44
C GLY A 90 6.38 -11.95 -1.83
N LEU A 91 6.56 -11.03 -0.88
CA LEU A 91 6.52 -9.59 -1.16
C LEU A 91 7.68 -9.17 -2.06
N SER A 92 8.90 -9.66 -1.80
CA SER A 92 10.06 -9.36 -2.65
C SER A 92 9.96 -9.95 -4.06
N ALA A 93 9.23 -11.06 -4.25
CA ALA A 93 9.00 -11.65 -5.55
C ALA A 93 7.89 -10.93 -6.36
N ALA A 94 7.05 -10.16 -5.67
CA ALA A 94 5.96 -9.41 -6.29
C ALA A 94 6.35 -7.97 -6.67
N ALA A 95 7.42 -7.43 -6.07
CA ALA A 95 7.96 -6.09 -6.30
C ALA A 95 9.05 -6.12 -7.38
#